data_AF-A0A3M7P4Q4-F1
#
_entry.id   AF-A0A3M7P4Q4-F1
#
_cell.length_a   1.000
_cell.length_b   1.000
_cell.length_c   1.000
_cell.angle_alpha   90.00
_cell.angle_beta   90.00
_cell.angle_gamma   90.00
#
_symmetry.space_group_name_H-M   'P 1'
#
loop_
_entity.id
_entity.type
_entity.pdbx_description
1 polymer ?
#
loop_
_entity_poly.entity_id
_entity_poly.type
_entity_poly.pdbx_seq_one_letter_code
_entity_poly.pdbx_strand_id
1 'polypeptide(L)'
;FSFLNATWCNIQSCTNYRIFTIKFNELGILPIMLDDILKTRVMVKNSMKIHKSDENFQKISDARQLSLKLIANVTFGYTAANFSGRMPCVEVGDSIVRVARQALENSIKYIQSNQRTYGGRVVYGDTDSVFVLFEGMKKSDAFKNSYKLVEDITNMNVKPVKLKFEKIYFPCVLLAKKRYLGYMFESPEQAEPTLDVKGIEIIRRDGCQVSAKMLERSCKLLFEFKDVEKVKEYVQKQIMKLVNGKVNLKEFIIAKEYRGREYYDNAKSIAACQVANRSLLKDPLSEPLAGERVPYVIIYGLPGVPLYELVRSPHELIDNPDIKINYEYYVMKQVLPPLDRIMCLMNVNVFDWVKSLSFKPKIFQYAIEKGLKFNQPVSVANFVYSADCVLCGKKLNAVLNSKSGLCAECQQLDQNDLCKFEKNMNKILKMCQLCTDDKNLNVNYNHECKSLDCPINFIYISEKQILDSGHLEVNDQFEISFQFKNELKHKYLIIF
;
A
#
# COMPACT_ATOMS: atom_id res chain seq x y z
N PHE A 1 62.67 -16.39 21.79
CA PHE A 1 62.70 -17.61 22.62
C PHE A 1 61.90 -17.32 23.88
N SER A 2 60.85 -18.01 24.29
CA SER A 2 60.11 -19.18 23.82
C SER A 2 58.85 -19.22 24.69
N PHE A 3 57.66 -19.28 24.08
CA PHE A 3 56.67 -20.34 24.32
C PHE A 3 56.58 -20.78 25.79
N LEU A 4 55.58 -20.27 26.51
CA LEU A 4 55.10 -20.88 27.74
C LEU A 4 53.57 -20.98 27.72
N ASN A 5 53.17 -22.17 27.28
CA ASN A 5 52.13 -23.01 27.86
C ASN A 5 50.69 -22.52 27.88
N ALA A 6 50.00 -22.98 26.83
CA ALA A 6 48.62 -23.43 26.85
C ALA A 6 48.23 -24.15 28.15
N THR A 7 47.14 -23.68 28.78
CA THR A 7 46.05 -24.46 29.39
C THR A 7 45.06 -23.50 30.06
N TRP A 8 44.53 -22.57 29.29
CA TRP A 8 43.22 -21.98 29.55
C TRP A 8 42.50 -22.03 28.22
N CYS A 9 41.62 -23.02 28.03
CA CYS A 9 40.67 -23.01 26.92
C CYS A 9 40.05 -21.61 26.87
N ASN A 10 40.23 -20.90 25.76
CA ASN A 10 39.74 -19.53 25.60
C ASN A 10 38.21 -19.51 25.76
N ILE A 11 37.77 -19.19 26.98
CA ILE A 11 36.37 -19.00 27.32
C ILE A 11 35.97 -17.63 26.78
N GLN A 12 35.10 -17.59 25.77
CA GLN A 12 34.46 -16.34 25.41
C GLN A 12 33.26 -16.16 26.34
N SER A 13 33.42 -15.31 27.36
CA SER A 13 32.32 -14.97 28.26
C SER A 13 31.27 -14.18 27.47
N CYS A 14 30.13 -14.81 27.19
CA CYS A 14 28.94 -14.04 26.86
C CYS A 14 28.49 -13.37 28.16
N THR A 15 28.23 -12.06 28.12
CA THR A 15 28.00 -11.19 29.29
C THR A 15 26.74 -11.52 30.12
N ASN A 16 26.09 -12.65 29.84
CA ASN A 16 25.14 -13.35 30.71
C ASN A 16 25.78 -14.66 31.21
N TYR A 17 26.72 -14.60 32.16
CA TYR A 17 27.25 -15.72 32.98
C TYR A 17 27.44 -17.09 32.31
N ARG A 18 27.73 -17.16 31.01
CA ARG A 18 27.81 -18.43 30.29
C ARG A 18 29.09 -18.55 29.49
N ILE A 19 29.68 -19.72 29.64
CA ILE A 19 30.98 -20.08 29.14
C ILE A 19 30.74 -20.98 27.93
N PHE A 20 31.00 -20.45 26.74
CA PHE A 20 31.10 -21.28 25.55
C PHE A 20 32.54 -21.81 25.47
N THR A 21 32.69 -23.12 25.31
CA THR A 21 34.00 -23.74 25.07
C THR A 21 34.38 -23.54 23.61
N ILE A 22 35.40 -22.71 23.39
CA ILE A 22 36.06 -22.65 22.08
C ILE A 22 37.09 -23.79 22.09
N LYS A 23 36.73 -24.92 21.50
CA LYS A 23 37.73 -25.90 21.11
C LYS A 23 38.47 -25.34 19.89
N PHE A 24 39.78 -25.17 20.00
CA PHE A 24 40.61 -24.83 18.85
C PHE A 24 40.41 -25.88 17.76
N ASN A 25 40.05 -25.43 16.55
CA ASN A 25 39.85 -26.22 15.32
C ASN A 25 38.62 -27.13 15.22
N GLU A 26 37.65 -27.11 16.14
CA GLU A 26 36.38 -27.83 15.97
C GLU A 26 35.19 -26.86 15.93
N LEU A 27 34.55 -26.75 14.75
CA LEU A 27 33.29 -26.02 14.61
C LEU A 27 32.12 -26.89 15.09
N GLY A 28 31.18 -26.29 15.82
CA GLY A 28 29.91 -26.95 16.14
C GLY A 28 29.07 -27.21 14.88
N ILE A 29 28.08 -28.10 15.00
CA ILE A 29 27.21 -28.51 13.88
C ILE A 29 26.45 -27.31 13.28
N LEU A 30 25.93 -26.39 14.12
CA LEU A 30 25.20 -25.21 13.66
C LEU A 30 26.07 -24.26 12.81
N PRO A 31 27.29 -23.86 13.25
CA PRO A 31 28.22 -23.12 12.40
C PRO A 31 28.51 -23.77 11.05
N ILE A 32 28.75 -25.10 11.00
CA ILE A 32 29.03 -25.83 9.76
C ILE A 32 27.84 -25.72 8.80
N MET A 33 26.64 -26.06 9.28
CA MET A 33 25.42 -26.00 8.48
C MET A 33 25.13 -24.58 7.98
N LEU A 34 25.28 -23.57 8.83
CA LEU A 34 25.05 -22.18 8.46
C LEU A 34 26.07 -21.68 7.44
N ASP A 35 27.33 -22.10 7.54
CA ASP A 35 28.37 -21.74 6.58
C ASP A 35 28.03 -22.25 5.17
N ASP A 36 27.58 -23.49 5.04
CA ASP A 36 27.16 -24.07 3.75
C ASP A 36 25.93 -23.33 3.16
N ILE A 37 24.93 -23.04 3.99
CA ILE A 37 23.73 -22.28 3.57
C ILE A 37 24.12 -20.86 3.11
N LEU A 38 25.00 -20.19 3.86
CA LEU A 38 25.44 -18.83 3.55
C LEU A 38 26.31 -18.78 2.29
N LYS A 39 27.25 -19.73 2.12
CA LYS A 39 28.06 -19.88 0.90
C LYS A 39 27.17 -20.11 -0.32
N THR A 40 26.22 -21.04 -0.22
CA THR A 40 25.25 -21.31 -1.29
C THR A 40 24.45 -20.05 -1.64
N ARG A 41 23.98 -19.32 -0.63
CA ARG A 41 23.26 -18.07 -0.85
C ARG A 41 24.13 -17.01 -1.54
N VAL A 42 25.40 -16.89 -1.17
CA VAL A 42 26.35 -15.98 -1.82
C VAL A 42 26.56 -16.38 -3.29
N MET A 43 26.70 -17.68 -3.58
CA MET A 43 26.80 -18.18 -4.96
C MET A 43 25.57 -17.81 -5.80
N VAL A 44 24.36 -18.04 -5.29
CA VAL A 44 23.11 -17.64 -5.97
C VAL A 44 23.09 -16.13 -6.24
N LYS A 45 23.41 -15.31 -5.24
CA LYS A 45 23.45 -13.84 -5.41
C LYS A 45 24.51 -13.38 -6.40
N ASN A 46 25.64 -14.07 -6.50
CA ASN A 46 26.66 -13.75 -7.49
C ASN A 46 26.21 -14.13 -8.90
N SER A 47 25.55 -15.28 -9.07
CA SER A 47 24.93 -15.67 -10.34
C SER A 47 23.86 -14.66 -10.79
N MET A 48 23.04 -14.15 -9.87
CA MET A 48 22.08 -13.07 -10.17
C MET A 48 22.75 -11.80 -10.69
N LYS A 49 23.96 -11.46 -10.22
CA LYS A 49 24.69 -10.27 -10.72
C LYS A 49 25.21 -10.45 -12.14
N ILE A 50 25.48 -11.69 -12.56
CA ILE A 50 25.97 -12.03 -13.91
C ILE A 50 24.80 -12.00 -14.89
N HIS A 51 23.68 -12.63 -14.55
CA HIS A 51 22.51 -12.77 -15.43
C HIS A 51 21.45 -11.70 -15.18
N LYS A 52 21.83 -10.42 -15.17
CA LYS A 52 20.91 -9.30 -14.87
C LYS A 52 19.78 -9.12 -15.90
N SER A 53 20.00 -9.53 -17.15
CA SER A 53 19.06 -9.30 -18.25
C SER A 53 17.89 -10.28 -18.30
N ASP A 54 18.00 -11.45 -17.67
CA ASP A 54 16.94 -12.48 -17.70
C ASP A 54 15.99 -12.32 -16.51
N GLU A 55 14.82 -11.71 -16.75
CA GLU A 55 13.81 -11.46 -15.71
C GLU A 55 13.30 -12.74 -15.05
N ASN A 56 13.13 -13.83 -15.80
CA ASN A 56 12.60 -15.08 -15.27
C ASN A 56 13.64 -15.73 -14.36
N PHE A 57 14.90 -15.73 -14.79
CA PHE A 57 16.01 -16.19 -13.97
C PHE A 57 16.15 -15.35 -12.69
N GLN A 58 16.00 -14.03 -12.77
CA GLN A 58 16.03 -13.15 -11.60
C GLN A 58 14.92 -13.49 -10.60
N LYS A 59 13.68 -13.66 -11.07
CA LYS A 59 12.54 -14.02 -10.20
C LYS A 59 12.76 -15.33 -9.46
N ILE A 60 13.20 -16.38 -10.18
CA ILE A 60 13.44 -17.70 -9.60
C ILE A 60 14.63 -17.66 -8.61
N SER A 61 15.72 -16.99 -9.00
CA SER A 61 16.92 -16.89 -8.16
C SER A 61 16.68 -16.03 -6.92
N ASP A 62 15.87 -14.99 -7.02
CA ASP A 62 15.47 -14.20 -5.85
C ASP A 62 14.62 -15.02 -4.87
N ALA A 63 13.64 -15.78 -5.37
CA ALA A 63 12.89 -16.72 -4.53
C ALA A 63 13.82 -17.73 -3.83
N ARG A 64 14.82 -18.28 -4.55
CA ARG A 64 15.83 -19.19 -3.97
C ARG A 64 16.68 -18.52 -2.89
N GLN A 65 17.22 -17.33 -3.12
CA GLN A 65 18.04 -16.66 -2.10
C GLN A 65 17.23 -16.24 -0.87
N LEU A 66 15.95 -15.88 -1.05
CA LEU A 66 15.03 -15.59 0.04
C LEU A 66 14.72 -16.85 0.86
N SER A 67 14.50 -17.99 0.21
CA SER A 67 14.33 -19.28 0.91
C SER A 67 15.57 -19.67 1.71
N LEU A 68 16.77 -19.54 1.14
CA LEU A 68 18.02 -19.79 1.88
C LEU A 68 18.19 -18.84 3.07
N LYS A 69 17.83 -17.55 2.90
CA LYS A 69 17.80 -16.58 4.00
C LYS A 69 16.81 -17.00 5.09
N LEU A 70 15.63 -17.46 4.70
CA LEU A 70 14.59 -17.91 5.64
C LEU A 70 15.07 -19.12 6.44
N ILE A 71 15.69 -20.12 5.78
CA ILE A 71 16.23 -21.30 6.46
C ILE A 71 17.27 -20.88 7.50
N ALA A 72 18.24 -20.03 7.14
CA ALA A 72 19.24 -19.54 8.08
C ALA A 72 18.61 -18.79 9.28
N ASN A 73 17.59 -17.97 9.05
CA ASN A 73 16.88 -17.26 10.11
C ASN A 73 16.06 -18.20 11.01
N VAL A 74 15.42 -19.21 10.43
CA VAL A 74 14.65 -20.22 11.16
C VAL A 74 15.58 -21.12 11.98
N THR A 75 16.80 -21.40 11.53
CA THR A 75 17.81 -22.12 12.32
C THR A 75 18.06 -21.42 13.67
N PHE A 76 18.22 -20.09 13.66
CA PHE A 76 18.30 -19.31 14.89
C PHE A 76 16.99 -19.40 15.70
N GLY A 77 15.83 -19.17 15.06
CA GLY A 77 14.53 -19.23 15.74
C GLY A 77 14.23 -20.57 16.40
N TYR A 78 14.72 -21.68 15.81
CA TYR A 78 14.58 -23.02 16.34
C TYR A 78 15.26 -23.18 17.70
N THR A 79 16.40 -22.50 17.93
CA THR A 79 17.10 -22.55 19.22
C THR A 79 16.24 -22.03 20.38
N ALA A 80 15.32 -21.09 20.13
CA ALA A 80 14.47 -20.49 21.17
C ALA A 80 13.00 -20.96 21.14
N ALA A 81 12.68 -22.02 20.38
CA ALA A 81 11.31 -22.47 20.16
C ALA A 81 10.71 -23.26 21.34
N ASN A 82 10.40 -22.59 22.45
CA ASN A 82 9.94 -23.25 23.69
C ASN A 82 8.54 -23.88 23.62
N PHE A 83 7.65 -23.36 22.78
CA PHE A 83 6.25 -23.82 22.75
C PHE A 83 6.06 -25.12 21.96
N SER A 84 6.80 -25.28 20.86
CA SER A 84 6.62 -26.40 19.91
C SER A 84 7.92 -26.99 19.37
N GLY A 85 9.08 -26.54 19.86
CA GLY A 85 10.39 -27.03 19.43
C GLY A 85 10.70 -28.39 20.03
N ARG A 86 11.37 -29.26 19.27
CA ARG A 86 11.77 -30.60 19.73
C ARG A 86 13.06 -30.59 20.56
N MET A 87 13.91 -29.58 20.37
CA MET A 87 15.19 -29.42 21.06
C MET A 87 15.53 -27.93 21.24
N PRO A 88 14.75 -27.17 22.04
CA PRO A 88 15.06 -25.77 22.31
C PRO A 88 16.28 -25.68 23.24
N CYS A 89 17.16 -24.72 22.94
CA CYS A 89 18.26 -24.27 23.78
C CYS A 89 18.21 -22.74 23.82
N VAL A 90 17.36 -22.22 24.70
CA VAL A 90 17.10 -20.78 24.87
C VAL A 90 18.39 -20.01 25.13
N GLU A 91 19.35 -20.67 25.78
CA GLU A 91 20.65 -20.13 26.14
C GLU A 91 21.47 -19.70 24.93
N VAL A 92 21.42 -20.49 23.86
CA VAL A 92 22.06 -20.15 22.59
C VAL A 92 21.33 -18.98 21.94
N GLY A 93 20.00 -19.01 21.90
CA GLY A 93 19.19 -17.92 21.37
C GLY A 93 19.46 -16.57 22.03
N ASP A 94 19.44 -16.54 23.36
CA ASP A 94 19.71 -15.34 24.17
C ASP A 94 21.13 -14.80 23.94
N SER A 95 22.11 -15.70 23.85
CA SER A 95 23.51 -15.33 23.61
C SER A 95 23.67 -14.68 22.23
N ILE A 96 23.01 -15.22 21.19
CA ILE A 96 23.01 -14.66 19.84
C ILE A 96 22.40 -13.24 19.85
N VAL A 97 21.23 -13.06 20.46
CA VAL A 97 20.55 -11.76 20.55
C VAL A 97 21.41 -10.74 21.29
N ARG A 98 22.07 -11.15 22.38
CA ARG A 98 22.96 -10.29 23.16
C ARG A 98 24.18 -9.84 22.38
N VAL A 99 24.86 -10.78 21.70
CA VAL A 99 26.04 -10.47 20.87
C VAL A 99 25.66 -9.57 19.70
N ALA A 100 24.53 -9.83 19.03
CA ALA A 100 24.02 -8.98 17.96
C ALA A 100 23.74 -7.55 18.44
N ARG A 101 23.07 -7.41 19.59
CA ARG A 101 22.81 -6.11 20.22
C ARG A 101 24.10 -5.38 20.59
N GLN A 102 25.08 -6.09 21.17
CA GLN A 102 26.37 -5.52 21.52
C GLN A 102 27.14 -5.03 20.28
N ALA A 103 27.12 -5.79 19.18
CA ALA A 103 27.73 -5.37 17.92
C ALA A 103 27.09 -4.09 17.37
N LEU A 104 25.77 -3.97 17.44
CA LEU A 104 25.04 -2.75 17.06
C LEU A 104 25.41 -1.57 17.95
N GLU A 105 25.39 -1.75 19.27
CA GLU A 105 25.72 -0.72 20.26
C GLU A 105 27.18 -0.24 20.10
N ASN A 106 28.12 -1.16 19.84
CA ASN A 106 29.51 -0.83 19.57
C ASN A 106 29.66 -0.03 18.26
N SER A 107 28.92 -0.41 17.22
CA SER A 107 28.91 0.33 15.94
C SER A 107 28.37 1.75 16.14
N ILE A 108 27.29 1.92 16.89
CA ILE A 108 26.71 3.24 17.22
C ILE A 108 27.72 4.09 18.00
N LYS A 109 28.35 3.53 19.04
CA LYS A 109 29.38 4.23 19.83
C LYS A 109 30.54 4.66 18.95
N TYR A 110 31.01 3.79 18.06
CA TYR A 110 32.10 4.12 17.14
C TYR A 110 31.74 5.28 16.21
N ILE A 111 30.53 5.28 15.64
CA ILE A 111 30.04 6.36 14.77
C ILE A 111 29.98 7.68 15.55
N GLN A 112 29.42 7.66 16.76
CA GLN A 112 29.27 8.85 17.60
C GLN A 112 30.62 9.42 18.06
N SER A 113 31.56 8.57 18.48
CA SER A 113 32.90 9.00 18.88
C SER A 113 33.70 9.62 17.73
N ASN A 114 33.43 9.21 16.49
CA ASN A 114 34.10 9.73 15.30
C ASN A 114 33.23 10.72 14.49
N GLN A 115 32.22 11.33 15.11
CA GLN A 115 31.30 12.25 14.44
C GLN A 115 32.04 13.42 13.77
N ARG A 116 33.11 13.95 14.37
CA ARG A 116 33.92 15.03 13.77
C ARG A 116 34.67 14.59 12.51
N THR A 117 35.08 13.32 12.45
CA THR A 117 35.86 12.76 11.35
C THR A 117 34.98 12.47 10.13
N TYR A 118 33.81 11.88 10.34
CA TYR A 118 32.92 11.48 9.25
C TYR A 118 31.77 12.48 8.98
N GLY A 119 31.50 13.39 9.92
CA GLY A 119 30.39 14.36 9.83
C GLY A 119 29.01 13.73 10.02
N GLY A 120 28.92 12.54 10.62
CA GLY A 120 27.70 11.74 10.70
C GLY A 120 27.18 11.55 12.13
N ARG A 121 25.86 11.69 12.33
CA ARG A 121 25.19 11.42 13.61
C ARG A 121 24.14 10.32 13.45
N VAL A 122 24.13 9.36 14.37
CA VAL A 122 23.10 8.31 14.36
C VAL A 122 21.73 8.90 14.73
N VAL A 123 20.71 8.67 13.90
CA VAL A 123 19.33 9.15 14.09
C VAL A 123 18.31 8.04 14.30
N TYR A 124 18.59 6.84 13.79
CA TYR A 124 17.71 5.69 13.91
C TYR A 124 18.52 4.39 13.87
N GLY A 125 17.99 3.34 14.48
CA GLY A 125 18.56 2.00 14.43
C GLY A 125 17.48 0.96 14.66
N ASP A 126 17.50 -0.11 13.87
CA ASP A 126 16.54 -1.21 13.95
C ASP A 126 17.31 -2.52 13.77
N THR A 127 17.50 -3.24 14.88
CA THR A 127 18.13 -4.57 15.03
C THR A 127 19.51 -4.77 14.41
N ASP A 128 19.60 -4.65 13.09
CA ASP A 128 20.72 -4.94 12.20
C ASP A 128 21.06 -3.74 11.28
N SER A 129 20.34 -2.63 11.41
CA SER A 129 20.53 -1.41 10.62
C SER A 129 20.77 -0.17 11.48
N VAL A 130 21.62 0.74 10.99
CA VAL A 130 21.92 2.04 11.61
C VAL A 130 21.77 3.13 10.56
N PHE A 131 21.06 4.19 10.91
CA PHE A 131 20.81 5.34 10.06
C PHE A 131 21.67 6.49 10.56
N VAL A 132 22.60 6.93 9.71
CA VAL A 132 23.52 8.03 9.99
C VAL A 132 23.11 9.22 9.15
N LEU A 133 22.82 10.34 9.82
CA LEU A 133 22.53 11.61 9.20
C LEU A 133 23.82 12.37 8.95
N PHE A 134 24.07 12.71 7.68
CA PHE A 134 25.14 13.62 7.26
C PHE A 134 24.51 14.97 6.89
N GLU A 135 24.70 15.98 7.74
CA GLU A 135 24.09 17.31 7.56
C GLU A 135 24.91 18.15 6.57
N GLY A 136 24.25 18.77 5.58
CA GLY A 136 24.89 19.68 4.62
C GLY A 136 25.85 19.03 3.61
N MET A 137 25.93 17.70 3.55
CA MET A 137 26.87 16.98 2.71
C MET A 137 26.31 16.71 1.30
N LYS A 138 27.16 16.79 0.27
CA LYS A 138 26.80 16.37 -1.09
C LYS A 138 26.64 14.85 -1.15
N LYS A 139 25.75 14.38 -2.03
CA LYS A 139 25.50 12.94 -2.28
C LYS A 139 26.81 12.16 -2.46
N SER A 140 27.71 12.62 -3.33
CA SER A 140 28.99 11.94 -3.64
C SER A 140 29.87 11.74 -2.41
N ASP A 141 29.94 12.76 -1.55
CA ASP A 141 30.79 12.73 -0.36
C ASP A 141 30.17 11.88 0.74
N ALA A 142 28.83 11.87 0.83
CA ALA A 142 28.10 10.97 1.71
C ALA A 142 28.35 9.50 1.36
N PHE A 143 28.40 9.12 0.07
CA PHE A 143 28.78 7.78 -0.34
C PHE A 143 30.22 7.44 0.08
N LYS A 144 31.19 8.30 -0.21
CA LYS A 144 32.61 8.09 0.15
C LYS A 144 32.80 7.90 1.66
N ASN A 145 32.22 8.79 2.46
CA ASN A 145 32.31 8.71 3.91
C ASN A 145 31.60 7.47 4.46
N SER A 146 30.47 7.10 3.87
CA SER A 146 29.75 5.88 4.26
C SER A 146 30.55 4.61 3.97
N TYR A 147 31.23 4.52 2.81
CA TYR A 147 32.08 3.37 2.50
C TYR A 147 33.24 3.23 3.49
N LYS A 148 33.92 4.33 3.79
CA LYS A 148 35.02 4.36 4.76
C LYS A 148 34.54 3.94 6.16
N LEU A 149 33.43 4.52 6.62
CA LEU A 149 32.82 4.18 7.90
C LEU A 149 32.46 2.70 8.02
N VAL A 150 31.89 2.12 6.96
CA VAL A 150 31.50 0.72 6.91
C VAL A 150 32.73 -0.21 6.91
N GLU A 151 33.79 0.16 6.22
CA GLU A 151 35.06 -0.57 6.23
C GLU A 151 35.69 -0.57 7.64
N ASP A 152 35.77 0.59 8.28
CA ASP A 152 36.33 0.73 9.63
C ASP A 152 35.55 -0.08 10.68
N ILE A 153 34.21 -0.02 10.65
CA ILE A 153 33.35 -0.82 11.53
C ILE A 153 33.49 -2.31 11.22
N THR A 154 33.62 -2.70 9.95
CA THR A 154 33.82 -4.11 9.57
C THR A 154 35.14 -4.64 10.10
N ASN A 155 36.22 -3.85 10.03
CA ASN A 155 37.54 -4.22 10.54
C ASN A 155 37.59 -4.33 12.07
N MET A 156 36.71 -3.61 12.79
CA MET A 156 36.57 -3.72 14.24
C MET A 156 35.85 -5.01 14.69
N ASN A 157 35.05 -5.62 13.81
CA ASN A 157 34.26 -6.80 14.15
C ASN A 157 34.99 -8.12 13.84
N VAL A 158 34.64 -9.17 14.57
CA VAL A 158 35.21 -10.52 14.37
C VAL A 158 34.63 -11.14 13.08
N LYS A 159 35.48 -11.74 12.25
CA LYS A 159 35.03 -12.53 11.08
C LYS A 159 34.07 -13.64 11.55
N PRO A 160 32.93 -13.89 10.87
CA PRO A 160 32.56 -13.43 9.53
C PRO A 160 31.68 -12.16 9.49
N VAL A 161 31.52 -11.43 10.60
CA VAL A 161 30.64 -10.26 10.68
C VAL A 161 31.16 -9.14 9.79
N LYS A 162 30.33 -8.66 8.86
CA LYS A 162 30.63 -7.54 7.98
C LYS A 162 29.45 -6.59 7.94
N LEU A 163 29.71 -5.31 8.14
CA LEU A 163 28.72 -4.28 7.88
C LEU A 163 28.69 -4.04 6.37
N LYS A 164 27.50 -3.89 5.79
CA LYS A 164 27.35 -3.60 4.37
C LYS A 164 26.64 -2.25 4.23
N PHE A 165 27.24 -1.35 3.46
CA PHE A 165 26.54 -0.17 2.99
C PHE A 165 25.43 -0.59 2.00
N GLU A 166 24.19 -0.19 2.27
CA GLU A 166 23.04 -0.55 1.43
C GLU A 166 22.62 0.60 0.52
N LYS A 167 22.30 1.77 1.09
CA LYS A 167 21.72 2.90 0.36
C LYS A 167 21.82 4.21 1.13
N ILE A 168 21.65 5.33 0.43
CA ILE A 168 21.44 6.67 1.00
C ILE A 168 20.01 7.11 0.72
N TYR A 169 19.40 7.76 1.71
CA TYR A 169 18.08 8.37 1.60
C TYR A 169 18.17 9.89 1.41
N PHE A 170 17.56 10.43 0.34
CA PHE A 170 17.48 11.87 0.13
C PHE A 170 16.37 12.26 -0.86
N PRO A 171 15.34 13.02 -0.45
CA PRO A 171 14.84 13.24 0.91
C PRO A 171 14.22 11.97 1.54
N CYS A 172 13.98 12.01 2.85
CA CYS A 172 13.24 10.97 3.58
C CYS A 172 12.45 11.51 4.77
N VAL A 173 11.52 10.68 5.25
CA VAL A 173 10.66 10.92 6.40
C VAL A 173 10.71 9.69 7.31
N LEU A 174 11.08 9.92 8.57
CA LEU A 174 11.06 8.91 9.63
C LEU A 174 9.88 9.20 10.56
N LEU A 175 8.83 8.37 10.52
CA LEU A 175 7.62 8.57 11.33
C LEU A 175 7.73 7.89 12.70
N ALA A 176 8.07 6.60 12.68
CA ALA A 176 8.18 5.78 13.88
C ALA A 176 9.06 4.57 13.60
N LYS A 177 9.29 3.75 14.63
CA LYS A 177 9.96 2.45 14.46
C LYS A 177 9.25 1.64 13.37
N LYS A 178 10.03 1.16 12.40
CA LYS A 178 9.56 0.41 11.22
C LYS A 178 8.54 1.16 10.35
N ARG A 179 8.48 2.49 10.44
CA ARG A 179 7.61 3.36 9.65
C ARG A 179 8.39 4.54 9.08
N TYR A 180 8.87 4.39 7.85
CA TYR A 180 9.63 5.43 7.16
C TYR A 180 9.47 5.32 5.65
N LEU A 181 9.68 6.42 4.95
CA LEU A 181 9.79 6.45 3.49
C LEU A 181 10.91 7.39 3.05
N GLY A 182 11.43 7.18 1.86
CA GLY A 182 12.39 8.11 1.27
C GLY A 182 12.79 7.71 -0.12
N TYR A 183 13.34 8.67 -0.85
CA TYR A 183 14.03 8.38 -2.10
C TYR A 183 15.39 7.77 -1.79
N MET A 184 15.59 6.53 -2.23
CA MET A 184 16.81 5.78 -2.03
C MET A 184 17.71 5.83 -3.26
N PHE A 185 19.01 5.94 -3.00
CA PHE A 185 20.09 5.81 -3.97
C PHE A 185 21.00 4.67 -3.52
N GLU A 186 21.18 3.68 -4.37
CA GLU A 186 22.07 2.54 -4.12
C GLU A 186 23.49 2.79 -4.61
N SER A 187 23.65 3.65 -5.63
CA SER A 187 24.95 4.04 -6.17
C SER A 187 25.11 5.56 -6.36
N PRO A 188 26.35 6.06 -6.37
CA PRO A 188 26.65 7.46 -6.68
C PRO A 188 26.14 7.87 -8.08
N GLU A 189 26.28 6.97 -9.06
CA GLU A 189 25.97 7.19 -10.48
C GLU A 189 24.46 7.14 -10.77
N GLN A 190 23.66 6.56 -9.87
CA GLN A 190 22.21 6.50 -10.02
C GLN A 190 21.61 7.91 -10.07
N ALA A 191 21.11 8.30 -11.25
CA ALA A 191 20.50 9.62 -11.47
C ALA A 191 19.10 9.70 -10.82
N GLU A 192 18.23 8.75 -11.13
CA GLU A 192 16.85 8.74 -10.63
C GLU A 192 16.71 7.92 -9.34
N PRO A 193 16.11 8.49 -8.28
CA PRO A 193 15.89 7.75 -7.05
C PRO A 193 14.75 6.74 -7.16
N THR A 194 14.82 5.69 -6.35
CA THR A 194 13.71 4.76 -6.15
C THR A 194 12.99 5.10 -4.85
N LEU A 195 11.66 5.11 -4.81
CA LEU A 195 10.93 5.33 -3.56
C LEU A 195 10.95 4.05 -2.72
N ASP A 196 11.63 4.05 -1.57
CA ASP A 196 11.54 2.98 -0.57
C ASP A 196 10.50 3.36 0.49
N VAL A 197 9.63 2.42 0.85
CA VAL A 197 8.58 2.61 1.85
C VAL A 197 8.56 1.42 2.78
N LYS A 198 8.65 1.67 4.09
CA LYS A 198 8.59 0.65 5.14
C LYS A 198 7.46 0.95 6.11
N GLY A 199 6.53 0.00 6.26
CA GLY A 199 5.47 -0.01 7.27
C GLY A 199 4.40 1.10 7.16
N ILE A 200 4.45 1.92 6.12
CA ILE A 200 3.46 2.97 5.83
C ILE A 200 2.34 2.42 4.95
N GLU A 201 1.15 3.02 5.06
CA GLU A 201 -0.10 2.60 4.43
C GLU A 201 -0.01 2.36 2.92
N ILE A 202 0.98 2.93 2.22
CA ILE A 202 1.23 2.69 0.78
C ILE A 202 1.41 1.19 0.48
N ILE A 203 2.19 0.47 1.29
CA ILE A 203 2.52 -0.95 1.05
C ILE A 203 1.67 -1.92 1.88
N ARG A 204 0.79 -1.37 2.73
CA ARG A 204 -0.04 -2.18 3.62
C ARG A 204 -1.27 -2.70 2.86
N ARG A 205 -1.61 -3.97 3.10
CA ARG A 205 -2.73 -4.66 2.42
C ARG A 205 -4.08 -4.53 3.15
N ASP A 206 -4.11 -3.90 4.32
CA ASP A 206 -5.30 -3.79 5.18
C ASP A 206 -6.07 -2.46 5.04
N GLY A 207 -5.57 -1.53 4.21
CA GLY A 207 -6.24 -0.28 3.85
C GLY A 207 -6.88 -0.31 2.46
N CYS A 208 -7.43 0.83 2.04
CA CYS A 208 -7.97 1.02 0.68
C CYS A 208 -6.89 1.56 -0.28
N GLN A 209 -7.05 1.26 -1.58
CA GLN A 209 -6.09 1.69 -2.60
C GLN A 209 -6.12 3.21 -2.83
N VAL A 210 -7.29 3.86 -2.68
CA VAL A 210 -7.40 5.33 -2.76
C VAL A 210 -6.40 5.98 -1.80
N SER A 211 -6.38 5.54 -0.54
CA SER A 211 -5.49 6.09 0.47
C SER A 211 -4.03 5.85 0.12
N ALA A 212 -3.67 4.64 -0.33
CA ALA A 212 -2.30 4.31 -0.70
C ALA A 212 -1.80 5.18 -1.87
N LYS A 213 -2.59 5.30 -2.95
CA LYS A 213 -2.24 6.09 -4.14
C LYS A 213 -2.12 7.59 -3.82
N MET A 214 -3.08 8.13 -3.08
CA MET A 214 -3.06 9.54 -2.68
C MET A 214 -1.86 9.85 -1.78
N LEU A 215 -1.56 8.99 -0.82
CA LEU A 215 -0.41 9.14 0.08
C LEU A 215 0.91 9.06 -0.69
N GLU A 216 1.07 8.07 -1.56
CA GLU A 216 2.26 7.91 -2.38
C GLU A 216 2.50 9.13 -3.27
N ARG A 217 1.47 9.60 -3.98
CA ARG A 217 1.60 10.79 -4.84
C ARG A 217 1.86 12.06 -4.04
N SER A 218 1.23 12.23 -2.87
CA SER A 218 1.48 13.37 -1.98
C SER A 218 2.93 13.40 -1.50
N CYS A 219 3.49 12.25 -1.12
CA CYS A 219 4.90 12.12 -0.75
C CYS A 219 5.85 12.42 -1.90
N LYS A 220 5.55 11.92 -3.12
CA LYS A 220 6.35 12.24 -4.32
C LYS A 220 6.35 13.75 -4.61
N LEU A 221 5.17 14.38 -4.59
CA LEU A 221 5.06 15.83 -4.77
C LEU A 221 5.84 16.61 -3.71
N LEU A 222 5.78 16.17 -2.45
CA LEU A 222 6.54 16.77 -1.36
C LEU A 222 8.06 16.65 -1.61
N PHE A 223 8.53 15.51 -2.08
CA PHE A 223 9.95 15.27 -2.31
C PHE A 223 10.49 15.97 -3.56
N GLU A 224 9.68 16.05 -4.62
CA GLU A 224 10.02 16.70 -5.89
C GLU A 224 10.04 18.23 -5.75
N PHE A 225 8.98 18.81 -5.16
CA PHE A 225 8.80 20.26 -5.12
C PHE A 225 9.17 20.93 -3.80
N LYS A 226 9.28 20.15 -2.70
CA LYS A 226 9.53 20.67 -1.34
C LYS A 226 8.53 21.77 -0.92
N ASP A 227 7.31 21.67 -1.43
CA ASP A 227 6.26 22.67 -1.28
C ASP A 227 4.97 21.99 -0.79
N VAL A 228 4.53 22.39 0.39
CA VAL A 228 3.33 21.86 1.04
C VAL A 228 2.05 22.34 0.33
N GLU A 229 2.05 23.54 -0.25
CA GLU A 229 0.85 24.10 -0.86
C GLU A 229 0.45 23.30 -2.11
N LYS A 230 1.44 22.87 -2.92
CA LYS A 230 1.19 21.95 -4.04
C LYS A 230 0.59 20.61 -3.60
N VAL A 231 1.00 20.10 -2.44
CA VAL A 231 0.43 18.87 -1.89
C VAL A 231 -1.01 19.11 -1.44
N LYS A 232 -1.28 20.23 -0.78
CA LYS A 232 -2.63 20.64 -0.39
C LYS A 232 -3.55 20.78 -1.60
N GLU A 233 -3.15 21.48 -2.65
CA GLU A 233 -3.92 21.61 -3.89
C GLU A 233 -4.24 20.23 -4.50
N TYR A 234 -3.24 19.34 -4.56
CA TYR A 234 -3.45 17.97 -5.04
C TYR A 234 -4.46 17.21 -4.18
N VAL A 235 -4.31 17.21 -2.86
CA VAL A 235 -5.18 16.51 -1.92
C VAL A 235 -6.62 17.04 -2.01
N GLN A 236 -6.79 18.36 -2.02
CA GLN A 236 -8.09 19.02 -2.20
C GLN A 236 -8.76 18.61 -3.51
N LYS A 237 -8.02 18.62 -4.62
CA LYS A 237 -8.51 18.17 -5.93
C LYS A 237 -8.93 16.71 -5.92
N GLN A 238 -8.16 15.83 -5.26
CA GLN A 238 -8.53 14.41 -5.15
C GLN A 238 -9.75 14.20 -4.25
N ILE A 239 -9.85 14.91 -3.12
CA ILE A 239 -11.03 14.86 -2.24
C ILE A 239 -12.28 15.28 -3.03
N MET A 240 -12.21 16.34 -3.83
CA MET A 240 -13.32 16.75 -4.69
C MET A 240 -13.69 15.67 -5.73
N LYS A 241 -12.70 14.96 -6.30
CA LYS A 241 -12.98 13.82 -7.19
C LYS A 241 -13.66 12.66 -6.49
N LEU A 242 -13.24 12.33 -5.27
CA LEU A 242 -13.83 11.27 -4.45
C LEU A 242 -15.29 11.58 -4.13
N VAL A 243 -15.55 12.78 -3.64
CA VAL A 243 -16.88 13.23 -3.24
C VAL A 243 -17.82 13.34 -4.43
N ASN A 244 -17.32 13.74 -5.60
CA ASN A 244 -18.10 13.76 -6.84
C ASN A 244 -18.29 12.37 -7.47
N GLY A 245 -17.89 11.28 -6.81
CA GLY A 245 -18.07 9.92 -7.31
C GLY A 245 -17.24 9.57 -8.55
N LYS A 246 -16.22 10.36 -8.89
CA LYS A 246 -15.40 10.19 -10.11
C LYS A 246 -14.24 9.21 -9.93
N VAL A 247 -14.27 8.39 -8.88
CA VAL A 247 -13.21 7.42 -8.55
C VAL A 247 -13.78 6.02 -8.63
N ASN A 248 -13.01 5.11 -9.23
CA ASN A 248 -13.41 3.73 -9.43
C ASN A 248 -13.69 3.03 -8.08
N LEU A 249 -14.84 2.34 -7.99
CA LEU A 249 -15.30 1.63 -6.80
C LEU A 249 -14.27 0.61 -6.28
N LYS A 250 -13.48 0.00 -7.19
CA LYS A 250 -12.41 -0.94 -6.84
C LYS A 250 -11.40 -0.35 -5.85
N GLU A 251 -11.14 0.96 -5.94
CA GLU A 251 -10.14 1.60 -5.10
C GLU A 251 -10.57 1.72 -3.62
N PHE A 252 -11.87 1.59 -3.35
CA PHE A 252 -12.44 1.66 -2.01
C PHE A 252 -12.52 0.30 -1.31
N ILE A 253 -12.29 -0.80 -2.02
CA ILE A 253 -12.35 -2.15 -1.46
C ILE A 253 -11.22 -2.33 -0.44
N ILE A 254 -11.60 -2.75 0.76
CA ILE A 254 -10.68 -3.12 1.85
C ILE A 254 -10.76 -4.64 2.00
N ALA A 255 -9.63 -5.32 2.04
CA ALA A 255 -9.59 -6.77 2.25
C ALA A 255 -8.88 -7.09 3.57
N LYS A 256 -9.51 -7.86 4.45
CA LYS A 256 -8.91 -8.31 5.73
C LYS A 256 -8.99 -9.81 5.90
N GLU A 257 -7.99 -10.37 6.55
CA GLU A 257 -7.89 -11.80 6.85
C GLU A 257 -9.00 -12.23 7.82
N TYR A 258 -9.73 -13.28 7.43
CA TYR A 258 -10.68 -13.99 8.26
C TYR A 258 -9.98 -15.12 9.00
N ARG A 259 -10.12 -15.18 10.32
CA ARG A 259 -9.43 -16.17 11.17
C ARG A 259 -10.34 -17.28 11.68
N GLY A 260 -11.52 -17.41 11.09
CA GLY A 260 -12.57 -18.30 11.57
C GLY A 260 -13.42 -17.65 12.66
N ARG A 261 -14.67 -18.09 12.77
CA ARG A 261 -15.66 -17.51 13.70
C ARG A 261 -15.26 -17.65 15.16
N GLU A 262 -14.73 -18.81 15.53
CA GLU A 262 -14.35 -19.17 16.90
C GLU A 262 -13.14 -18.41 17.41
N TYR A 263 -12.33 -17.83 16.51
CA TYR A 263 -11.15 -17.06 16.88
C TYR A 263 -11.49 -15.70 17.52
N TYR A 264 -12.70 -15.18 17.30
CA TYR A 264 -13.05 -13.81 17.66
C TYR A 264 -13.99 -13.73 18.86
N ASP A 265 -13.49 -13.21 19.98
CA ASP A 265 -14.29 -12.96 21.18
C ASP A 265 -15.52 -12.07 20.91
N ASN A 266 -15.38 -11.09 20.01
CA ASN A 266 -16.48 -10.22 19.56
C ASN A 266 -16.58 -10.18 18.04
N ALA A 267 -16.95 -11.31 17.43
CA ALA A 267 -17.14 -11.45 15.99
C ALA A 267 -18.06 -10.39 15.36
N LYS A 268 -19.03 -9.84 16.13
CA LYS A 268 -19.95 -8.81 15.62
C LYS A 268 -19.24 -7.50 15.26
N SER A 269 -18.15 -7.16 15.94
CA SER A 269 -17.41 -5.92 15.69
C SER A 269 -16.50 -5.97 14.46
N ILE A 270 -16.34 -7.15 13.85
CA ILE A 270 -15.32 -7.41 12.83
C ILE A 270 -15.96 -7.40 11.45
N ALA A 271 -15.47 -6.51 10.58
CA ALA A 271 -15.99 -6.33 9.23
C ALA A 271 -15.97 -7.62 8.40
N ALA A 272 -14.89 -8.39 8.46
CA ALA A 272 -14.78 -9.67 7.74
C ALA A 272 -15.85 -10.68 8.20
N CYS A 273 -16.09 -10.79 9.52
CA CYS A 273 -17.15 -11.64 10.06
C CYS A 273 -18.55 -11.16 9.66
N GLN A 274 -18.77 -9.84 9.59
CA GLN A 274 -20.05 -9.26 9.17
C GLN A 274 -20.39 -9.56 7.73
N VAL A 275 -19.39 -9.58 6.84
CA VAL A 275 -19.58 -10.02 5.46
C VAL A 275 -19.78 -11.53 5.40
N ALA A 276 -18.93 -12.31 6.08
CA ALA A 276 -19.05 -13.77 6.11
C ALA A 276 -20.43 -14.23 6.60
N ASN A 277 -20.93 -13.65 7.70
CA ASN A 277 -22.25 -13.97 8.22
C ASN A 277 -23.38 -13.66 7.22
N ARG A 278 -23.26 -12.59 6.43
CA ARG A 278 -24.25 -12.25 5.39
C ARG A 278 -24.18 -13.21 4.20
N SER A 279 -22.98 -13.59 3.77
CA SER A 279 -22.80 -14.61 2.73
C SER A 279 -23.42 -15.93 3.16
N LEU A 280 -23.20 -16.33 4.40
CA LEU A 280 -23.75 -17.56 4.98
C LEU A 280 -25.28 -17.62 5.03
N LEU A 281 -25.95 -16.48 5.19
CA LEU A 281 -27.41 -16.40 5.11
C LEU A 281 -27.92 -16.66 3.69
N LYS A 282 -27.10 -16.41 2.66
CA LYS A 282 -27.43 -16.67 1.25
C LYS A 282 -27.06 -18.09 0.85
N ASP A 283 -25.88 -18.55 1.26
CA ASP A 283 -25.37 -19.88 0.98
C ASP A 283 -24.58 -20.41 2.19
N PRO A 284 -25.04 -21.48 2.86
CA PRO A 284 -24.34 -22.10 3.99
C PRO A 284 -22.92 -22.57 3.70
N LEU A 285 -22.55 -22.79 2.43
CA LEU A 285 -21.22 -23.23 2.02
C LEU A 285 -20.27 -22.08 1.68
N SER A 286 -20.74 -20.83 1.76
CA SER A 286 -19.96 -19.64 1.42
C SER A 286 -19.11 -19.07 2.56
N GLU A 287 -18.86 -19.85 3.62
CA GLU A 287 -17.98 -19.41 4.70
C GLU A 287 -16.53 -19.26 4.19
N PRO A 288 -15.89 -18.10 4.41
CA PRO A 288 -14.48 -17.93 4.06
C PRO A 288 -13.58 -18.86 4.87
N LEU A 289 -12.49 -19.33 4.26
CA LEU A 289 -11.52 -20.17 4.96
C LEU A 289 -10.67 -19.34 5.95
N ALA A 290 -10.15 -20.00 6.99
CA ALA A 290 -9.19 -19.35 7.89
C ALA A 290 -7.91 -18.95 7.11
N GLY A 291 -7.54 -17.68 7.20
CA GLY A 291 -6.46 -17.07 6.43
C GLY A 291 -6.92 -16.40 5.12
N GLU A 292 -8.16 -16.64 4.68
CA GLU A 292 -8.72 -16.00 3.48
C GLU A 292 -8.93 -14.49 3.70
N ARG A 293 -8.71 -13.68 2.67
CA ARG A 293 -8.95 -12.23 2.76
C ARG A 293 -10.34 -11.88 2.24
N VAL A 294 -11.22 -11.50 3.16
CA VAL A 294 -12.59 -11.10 2.86
C VAL A 294 -12.61 -9.63 2.41
N PRO A 295 -13.02 -9.32 1.16
CA PRO A 295 -13.16 -7.96 0.68
C PRO A 295 -14.48 -7.33 1.16
N TYR A 296 -14.44 -6.04 1.50
CA TYR A 296 -15.60 -5.28 1.95
C TYR A 296 -15.45 -3.79 1.65
N VAL A 297 -16.58 -3.09 1.69
CA VAL A 297 -16.68 -1.63 1.54
C VAL A 297 -17.51 -1.05 2.69
N ILE A 298 -17.32 0.25 2.95
CA ILE A 298 -18.12 0.98 3.94
C ILE A 298 -19.12 1.89 3.23
N ILE A 299 -20.39 1.71 3.55
CA ILE A 299 -21.51 2.41 2.92
C ILE A 299 -22.07 3.50 3.83
N TYR A 300 -22.85 4.42 3.25
CA TYR A 300 -23.59 5.38 4.07
C TYR A 300 -24.66 4.67 4.91
N GLY A 301 -24.95 5.23 6.08
CA GLY A 301 -26.06 4.81 6.91
C GLY A 301 -26.53 5.95 7.81
N LEU A 302 -27.53 5.65 8.64
CA LEU A 302 -28.09 6.64 9.56
C LEU A 302 -27.02 7.10 10.57
N PRO A 303 -27.04 8.36 11.02
CA PRO A 303 -26.07 8.80 12.03
C PRO A 303 -26.21 8.02 13.33
N GLY A 304 -25.06 7.71 13.95
CA GLY A 304 -24.99 6.91 15.17
C GLY A 304 -24.97 5.40 14.92
N VAL A 305 -25.22 4.94 13.69
CA VAL A 305 -25.08 3.52 13.34
C VAL A 305 -23.61 3.10 13.47
N PRO A 306 -23.32 2.00 14.17
CA PRO A 306 -21.96 1.53 14.35
C PRO A 306 -21.36 1.06 13.01
N LEU A 307 -20.05 1.27 12.86
CA LEU A 307 -19.35 1.01 11.60
C LEU A 307 -19.53 -0.41 11.08
N TYR A 308 -19.59 -1.41 11.97
CA TYR A 308 -19.71 -2.82 11.58
C TYR A 308 -21.05 -3.13 10.88
N GLU A 309 -22.11 -2.34 11.08
CA GLU A 309 -23.39 -2.47 10.37
C GLU A 309 -23.37 -1.84 8.97
N LEU A 310 -22.44 -0.91 8.74
CA LEU A 310 -22.22 -0.23 7.47
C LEU A 310 -21.27 -0.98 6.53
N VAL A 311 -20.85 -2.18 6.92
CA VAL A 311 -19.98 -3.04 6.11
C VAL A 311 -20.82 -3.83 5.10
N ARG A 312 -20.46 -3.77 3.82
CA ARG A 312 -21.07 -4.57 2.75
C ARG A 312 -20.01 -5.27 1.92
N SER A 313 -20.40 -6.36 1.26
CA SER A 313 -19.52 -6.98 0.26
C SER A 313 -19.48 -6.11 -1.01
N PRO A 314 -18.40 -6.17 -1.81
CA PRO A 314 -18.37 -5.48 -3.10
C PRO A 314 -19.48 -5.94 -4.05
N HIS A 315 -19.88 -7.21 -4.01
CA HIS A 315 -21.01 -7.71 -4.80
C HIS A 315 -22.33 -7.05 -4.39
N GLU A 316 -22.59 -6.89 -3.09
CA GLU A 316 -23.80 -6.20 -2.62
C GLU A 316 -23.87 -4.73 -3.06
N LEU A 317 -22.71 -4.07 -3.17
CA LEU A 317 -22.62 -2.71 -3.70
C LEU A 317 -22.91 -2.65 -5.20
N ILE A 318 -22.45 -3.64 -5.97
CA ILE A 318 -22.65 -3.71 -7.43
C ILE A 318 -24.10 -4.06 -7.76
N ASP A 319 -24.68 -5.01 -7.03
CA ASP A 319 -26.02 -5.52 -7.30
C ASP A 319 -27.13 -4.54 -6.86
N ASN A 320 -26.88 -3.66 -5.87
CA ASN A 320 -27.88 -2.73 -5.35
C ASN A 320 -27.51 -1.25 -5.61
N PRO A 321 -28.24 -0.54 -6.50
CA PRO A 321 -27.93 0.85 -6.83
C PRO A 321 -28.23 1.85 -5.69
N ASP A 322 -29.07 1.47 -4.73
CA ASP A 322 -29.41 2.30 -3.57
C ASP A 322 -28.25 2.41 -2.56
N ILE A 323 -27.32 1.46 -2.60
CA ILE A 323 -26.20 1.41 -1.69
C ILE A 323 -25.07 2.29 -2.22
N LYS A 324 -24.73 3.36 -1.48
CA LYS A 324 -23.66 4.29 -1.84
C LYS A 324 -22.48 4.23 -0.88
N ILE A 325 -21.28 4.35 -1.43
CA ILE A 325 -20.02 4.39 -0.67
C ILE A 325 -19.99 5.62 0.24
N ASN A 326 -19.59 5.43 1.49
CA ASN A 326 -19.42 6.53 2.44
C ASN A 326 -18.12 7.30 2.19
N TYR A 327 -18.12 8.23 1.23
CA TYR A 327 -16.94 9.02 0.89
C TYR A 327 -16.38 9.81 2.09
N GLU A 328 -17.24 10.29 2.98
CA GLU A 328 -16.82 10.97 4.21
C GLU A 328 -15.96 10.07 5.10
N TYR A 329 -16.39 8.83 5.33
CA TYR A 329 -15.61 7.86 6.09
C TYR A 329 -14.23 7.63 5.45
N TYR A 330 -14.17 7.44 4.12
CA TYR A 330 -12.90 7.20 3.45
C TYR A 330 -11.98 8.41 3.52
N VAL A 331 -12.49 9.63 3.32
CA VAL A 331 -11.69 10.84 3.47
C VAL A 331 -11.17 10.96 4.91
N MET A 332 -12.08 10.98 5.89
CA MET A 332 -11.77 11.30 7.28
C MET A 332 -11.01 10.21 8.03
N LYS A 333 -11.26 8.93 7.72
CA LYS A 333 -10.71 7.79 8.46
C LYS A 333 -9.64 7.01 7.70
N GLN A 334 -9.62 7.07 6.37
CA GLN A 334 -8.62 6.35 5.57
C GLN A 334 -7.57 7.30 4.99
N VAL A 335 -7.97 8.38 4.32
CA VAL A 335 -7.06 9.24 3.54
C VAL A 335 -6.32 10.26 4.39
N LEU A 336 -7.04 11.03 5.23
CA LEU A 336 -6.43 12.13 5.99
C LEU A 336 -5.48 11.65 7.09
N PRO A 337 -5.80 10.63 7.92
CA PRO A 337 -4.92 10.24 9.02
C PRO A 337 -3.48 9.86 8.63
N PRO A 338 -3.23 9.09 7.55
CA PRO A 338 -1.86 8.80 7.15
C PRO A 338 -1.13 10.02 6.55
N LEU A 339 -1.83 10.91 5.84
CA LEU A 339 -1.26 12.18 5.36
C LEU A 339 -0.88 13.07 6.54
N ASP A 340 -1.78 13.20 7.51
CA ASP A 340 -1.60 14.03 8.71
C ASP A 340 -0.37 13.60 9.52
N ARG A 341 -0.13 12.29 9.68
CA ARG A 341 1.08 11.81 10.36
C ARG A 341 2.38 12.25 9.70
N ILE A 342 2.41 12.39 8.38
CA ILE A 342 3.57 12.88 7.64
C ILE A 342 3.66 14.40 7.74
N MET A 343 2.55 15.10 7.52
CA MET A 343 2.50 16.56 7.46
C MET A 343 2.66 17.21 8.83
N CYS A 344 2.24 16.54 9.90
CA CYS A 344 2.47 16.96 11.29
C CYS A 344 3.97 17.15 11.60
N LEU A 345 4.87 16.39 10.96
CA LEU A 345 6.32 16.59 11.12
C LEU A 345 6.81 17.95 10.60
N MET A 346 6.00 18.59 9.75
CA MET A 346 6.23 19.94 9.21
C MET A 346 5.31 20.98 9.87
N ASN A 347 4.66 20.65 10.99
CA ASN A 347 3.69 21.48 11.70
C ASN A 347 2.45 21.86 10.88
N VAL A 348 2.00 20.97 9.98
CA VAL A 348 0.83 21.20 9.14
C VAL A 348 -0.29 20.23 9.51
N ASN A 349 -1.46 20.79 9.83
CA ASN A 349 -2.67 20.02 10.08
C ASN A 349 -3.44 19.82 8.77
N VAL A 350 -3.53 18.57 8.33
CA VAL A 350 -4.16 18.21 7.05
C VAL A 350 -5.68 18.31 7.13
N PHE A 351 -6.28 18.16 8.31
CA PHE A 351 -7.73 18.26 8.49
C PHE A 351 -8.26 19.67 8.21
N ASP A 352 -7.42 20.70 8.38
CA ASP A 352 -7.79 22.08 8.04
C ASP A 352 -7.94 22.29 6.53
N TRP A 353 -7.27 21.48 5.71
CA TRP A 353 -7.39 21.58 4.25
C TRP A 353 -8.80 21.26 3.76
N VAL A 354 -9.54 20.44 4.50
CA VAL A 354 -10.95 20.12 4.21
C VAL A 354 -11.87 21.28 4.57
N LYS A 355 -11.56 22.06 5.63
CA LYS A 355 -12.38 23.22 6.03
C LYS A 355 -12.46 24.29 4.95
N SER A 356 -11.38 24.45 4.18
CA SER A 356 -11.30 25.43 3.09
C SER A 356 -12.00 24.98 1.80
N LEU A 357 -12.43 23.72 1.70
CA LEU A 357 -13.25 23.28 0.56
C LEU A 357 -14.65 23.87 0.72
N SER A 358 -15.11 24.56 -0.33
CA SER A 358 -16.46 25.14 -0.42
C SER A 358 -17.59 24.09 -0.43
N PHE A 359 -17.22 22.80 -0.49
CA PHE A 359 -18.14 21.70 -0.26
C PHE A 359 -18.35 21.52 1.25
N LYS A 360 -19.42 22.14 1.75
CA LYS A 360 -20.06 21.74 3.00
C LYS A 360 -21.11 20.68 2.66
N PRO A 361 -20.85 19.37 2.81
CA PRO A 361 -21.95 18.49 3.19
C PRO A 361 -22.59 19.14 4.42
N LYS A 362 -23.91 19.33 4.44
CA LYS A 362 -24.59 19.91 5.63
C LYS A 362 -24.22 19.18 6.94
N ILE A 363 -23.70 17.95 6.83
CA ILE A 363 -23.16 17.10 7.90
C ILE A 363 -21.80 17.60 8.44
N PHE A 364 -20.87 18.05 7.60
CA PHE A 364 -19.53 18.51 8.02
C PHE A 364 -19.58 19.81 8.83
N GLN A 365 -20.52 20.71 8.50
CA GLN A 365 -20.70 21.97 9.21
C GLN A 365 -21.23 21.72 10.64
N TYR A 366 -22.18 20.81 10.80
CA TYR A 366 -22.76 20.46 12.12
C TYR A 366 -21.75 19.77 13.05
N ALA A 367 -20.89 18.89 12.53
CA ALA A 367 -19.88 18.18 13.31
C ALA A 367 -18.74 19.09 13.80
N ILE A 368 -18.35 20.09 13.00
CA ILE A 368 -17.25 21.01 13.31
C ILE A 368 -17.70 22.18 14.18
N GLU A 369 -18.90 22.74 13.97
CA GLU A 369 -19.37 23.95 14.69
C GLU A 369 -19.82 23.69 16.13
N LYS A 370 -20.21 22.46 16.48
CA LYS A 370 -20.83 22.15 17.78
C LYS A 370 -19.96 21.39 18.78
N GLY A 371 -18.73 20.97 18.42
CA GLY A 371 -17.84 20.25 19.34
C GLY A 371 -18.49 19.02 20.01
N LEU A 372 -19.40 18.34 19.31
CA LEU A 372 -20.33 17.38 19.91
C LEU A 372 -19.71 15.99 20.13
N LYS A 373 -19.91 15.47 21.34
CA LYS A 373 -19.81 14.06 21.67
C LYS A 373 -20.90 13.28 20.93
N PHE A 374 -20.52 12.17 20.32
CA PHE A 374 -21.37 11.25 19.56
C PHE A 374 -22.57 10.79 20.41
N ASN A 375 -23.80 11.24 20.10
CA ASN A 375 -25.07 10.57 20.46
C ASN A 375 -26.34 11.34 20.02
N GLN A 376 -26.43 11.94 18.83
CA GLN A 376 -27.75 12.40 18.32
C GLN A 376 -27.94 12.22 16.81
N PRO A 377 -29.15 11.84 16.36
CA PRO A 377 -29.44 11.42 14.99
C PRO A 377 -29.88 12.60 14.11
N VAL A 378 -29.48 12.59 12.83
CA VAL A 378 -30.10 13.42 11.78
C VAL A 378 -30.22 12.59 10.49
N SER A 379 -31.43 12.17 10.14
CA SER A 379 -31.70 11.52 8.85
C SER A 379 -31.52 12.52 7.70
N VAL A 380 -30.63 12.23 6.74
CA VAL A 380 -30.37 13.07 5.54
C VAL A 380 -30.85 12.40 4.24
N ALA A 381 -31.27 11.13 4.29
CA ALA A 381 -31.57 10.35 3.08
C ALA A 381 -32.75 10.92 2.24
N ASN A 382 -33.60 11.79 2.81
CA ASN A 382 -34.74 12.38 2.09
C ASN A 382 -34.59 13.88 1.72
N PHE A 383 -33.46 14.55 2.01
CA PHE A 383 -33.41 16.03 1.97
C PHE A 383 -32.39 16.69 1.04
N VAL A 384 -31.68 15.97 0.17
CA VAL A 384 -30.88 16.61 -0.89
C VAL A 384 -30.88 15.77 -2.16
N TYR A 385 -31.95 15.81 -2.94
CA TYR A 385 -31.81 15.76 -4.39
C TYR A 385 -31.59 17.20 -4.85
N SER A 386 -30.33 17.63 -5.02
CA SER A 386 -30.07 18.62 -6.06
C SER A 386 -30.15 17.85 -7.37
N ALA A 387 -31.17 18.13 -8.19
CA ALA A 387 -31.13 17.70 -9.57
C ALA A 387 -29.97 18.49 -10.20
N ASP A 388 -28.79 17.91 -10.33
CA ASP A 388 -27.66 18.55 -10.99
C ASP A 388 -27.63 18.07 -12.44
N CYS A 389 -27.29 18.96 -13.37
CA CYS A 389 -27.14 18.62 -14.78
C CYS A 389 -26.08 17.52 -14.94
N VAL A 390 -26.43 16.40 -15.56
CA VAL A 390 -25.55 15.24 -15.74
C VAL A 390 -24.23 15.60 -16.46
N LEU A 391 -24.28 16.57 -17.39
CA LEU A 391 -23.11 16.96 -18.20
C LEU A 391 -22.22 18.02 -17.54
N CYS A 392 -22.80 19.07 -16.95
CA CYS A 392 -22.03 20.21 -16.44
C CYS A 392 -22.05 20.40 -14.92
N GLY A 393 -22.88 19.63 -14.19
CA GLY A 393 -23.03 19.74 -12.74
C GLY A 393 -23.71 21.03 -12.25
N LYS A 394 -24.36 21.80 -13.13
CA LYS A 394 -25.17 22.97 -12.73
C LYS A 394 -26.47 22.51 -12.06
N LYS A 395 -26.85 23.16 -10.96
CA LYS A 395 -28.14 22.91 -10.27
C LYS A 395 -29.32 23.17 -11.20
N LEU A 396 -30.20 22.20 -11.34
CA LEU A 396 -31.47 22.26 -12.06
C LEU A 396 -32.59 22.67 -11.09
N ASN A 397 -33.49 23.51 -11.57
CA ASN A 397 -34.72 23.81 -10.85
C ASN A 397 -35.67 22.61 -10.97
N ALA A 398 -35.96 21.97 -9.83
CA ALA A 398 -36.73 20.73 -9.73
C ALA A 398 -38.16 20.78 -10.31
N VAL A 399 -38.68 21.96 -10.66
CA VAL A 399 -40.06 22.18 -11.11
C VAL A 399 -40.20 22.19 -12.65
N LEU A 400 -39.11 22.40 -13.41
CA LEU A 400 -39.20 22.63 -14.87
C LEU A 400 -38.45 21.62 -15.75
N ASN A 401 -37.44 20.90 -15.23
CA ASN A 401 -36.58 20.01 -16.02
C ASN A 401 -36.60 18.53 -15.57
N SER A 402 -37.76 18.06 -15.08
CA SER A 402 -37.87 16.73 -14.47
C SER A 402 -37.75 15.54 -15.43
N LYS A 403 -37.74 15.76 -16.76
CA LYS A 403 -37.67 14.66 -17.75
C LYS A 403 -36.30 14.41 -18.37
N SER A 404 -35.39 15.40 -18.43
CA SER A 404 -34.12 15.25 -19.18
C SER A 404 -32.86 15.24 -18.32
N GLY A 405 -32.92 15.58 -17.03
CA GLY A 405 -31.71 15.61 -16.18
C GLY A 405 -30.63 16.59 -16.64
N LEU A 406 -30.94 17.51 -17.56
CA LEU A 406 -30.00 18.42 -18.21
C LEU A 406 -30.42 19.89 -18.05
N CYS A 407 -29.43 20.80 -18.02
CA CYS A 407 -29.71 22.23 -18.04
C CYS A 407 -29.95 22.71 -19.47
N ALA A 408 -30.68 23.81 -19.64
CA ALA A 408 -31.05 24.33 -20.96
C ALA A 408 -29.85 24.57 -21.90
N GLU A 409 -28.67 24.88 -21.35
CA GLU A 409 -27.43 25.04 -22.12
C GLU A 409 -26.84 23.69 -22.57
N CYS A 410 -26.89 22.66 -21.72
CA CYS A 410 -26.38 21.33 -22.03
C CYS A 410 -27.32 20.53 -22.94
N GLN A 411 -28.60 20.85 -22.92
CA GLN A 411 -29.61 20.29 -23.82
C GLN A 411 -29.33 20.63 -25.30
N GLN A 412 -28.54 21.67 -25.56
CA GLN A 412 -28.07 22.04 -26.91
C GLN A 412 -26.70 21.42 -27.26
N LEU A 413 -25.98 20.85 -26.29
CA LEU A 413 -24.66 20.21 -26.46
C LEU A 413 -24.76 18.66 -26.60
N ASP A 414 -25.98 18.12 -26.55
CA ASP A 414 -26.30 16.71 -26.28
C ASP A 414 -25.62 15.68 -27.19
N GLN A 415 -25.38 15.98 -28.47
CA GLN A 415 -24.90 14.95 -29.40
C GLN A 415 -23.42 14.57 -29.22
N ASN A 416 -22.57 15.53 -28.81
CA ASN A 416 -21.11 15.30 -28.81
C ASN A 416 -20.61 14.53 -27.60
N ASP A 417 -21.24 14.71 -26.43
CA ASP A 417 -20.82 14.01 -25.21
C ASP A 417 -21.47 12.62 -25.12
N LEU A 418 -22.74 12.46 -25.50
CA LEU A 418 -23.38 11.13 -25.64
C LEU A 418 -22.61 10.23 -26.61
N CYS A 419 -22.21 10.77 -27.77
CA CYS A 419 -21.40 10.02 -28.75
C CYS A 419 -20.03 9.60 -28.18
N LYS A 420 -19.41 10.38 -27.28
CA LYS A 420 -18.17 9.98 -26.59
C LYS A 420 -18.41 8.86 -25.58
N PHE A 421 -19.50 8.93 -24.82
CA PHE A 421 -19.87 7.89 -23.86
C PHE A 421 -20.18 6.57 -24.56
N GLU A 422 -21.01 6.59 -25.61
CA GLU A 422 -21.30 5.40 -26.43
C GLU A 422 -20.02 4.79 -27.03
N LYS A 423 -19.10 5.62 -27.52
CA LYS A 423 -17.79 5.14 -28.03
C LYS A 423 -16.95 4.48 -26.94
N ASN A 424 -17.00 4.98 -25.70
CA ASN A 424 -16.27 4.37 -24.59
C ASN A 424 -16.91 3.06 -24.13
N MET A 425 -18.24 3.02 -23.99
CA MET A 425 -18.98 1.81 -23.68
C MET A 425 -18.75 0.71 -24.74
N ASN A 426 -18.79 1.06 -26.03
CA ASN A 426 -18.51 0.11 -27.10
C ASN A 426 -17.06 -0.43 -27.06
N LYS A 427 -16.08 0.39 -26.66
CA LYS A 427 -14.70 -0.10 -26.46
C LYS A 427 -14.62 -1.08 -25.30
N ILE A 428 -15.28 -0.79 -24.18
CA ILE A 428 -15.32 -1.66 -23.00
C ILE A 428 -15.98 -2.99 -23.34
N LEU A 429 -17.15 -2.96 -23.98
CA LEU A 429 -17.86 -4.16 -24.42
C LEU A 429 -17.01 -4.99 -25.37
N LYS A 430 -16.31 -4.37 -26.33
CA LYS A 430 -15.39 -5.08 -27.22
C LYS A 430 -14.24 -5.74 -26.47
N MET A 431 -13.70 -5.11 -25.42
CA MET A 431 -12.70 -5.74 -24.57
C MET A 431 -13.26 -6.95 -23.81
N CYS A 432 -14.49 -6.85 -23.32
CA CYS A 432 -15.17 -7.97 -22.67
C CYS A 432 -15.43 -9.11 -23.66
N GLN A 433 -15.92 -8.82 -24.88
CA GLN A 433 -16.10 -9.80 -25.96
C GLN A 433 -14.83 -10.58 -26.26
N LEU A 434 -13.68 -9.89 -26.34
CA LEU A 434 -12.38 -10.53 -26.57
C LEU A 434 -11.90 -11.38 -25.38
N CYS A 435 -12.36 -11.07 -24.17
CA CYS A 435 -12.00 -11.80 -22.97
C CYS A 435 -12.85 -13.05 -22.76
N THR A 436 -14.13 -13.00 -23.12
CA THR A 436 -15.09 -14.11 -22.94
C THR A 436 -15.28 -14.95 -24.20
N ASP A 437 -14.72 -14.52 -25.34
CA ASP A 437 -15.03 -15.02 -26.69
C ASP A 437 -16.53 -15.00 -27.04
N ASP A 438 -17.33 -14.24 -26.28
CA ASP A 438 -18.77 -14.10 -26.51
C ASP A 438 -19.04 -12.97 -27.49
N LYS A 439 -19.43 -13.33 -28.72
CA LYS A 439 -19.72 -12.39 -29.80
C LYS A 439 -21.08 -11.70 -29.66
N ASN A 440 -21.94 -12.13 -28.74
CA ASN A 440 -23.30 -11.63 -28.57
C ASN A 440 -23.43 -10.51 -27.51
N LEU A 441 -22.34 -10.18 -26.80
CA LEU A 441 -22.35 -9.07 -25.83
C LEU A 441 -22.63 -7.74 -26.55
N ASN A 442 -23.76 -7.11 -26.24
CA ASN A 442 -24.14 -5.78 -26.74
C ASN A 442 -24.56 -4.89 -25.57
N VAL A 443 -24.72 -3.57 -25.78
CA VAL A 443 -25.12 -2.59 -24.75
C VAL A 443 -26.43 -2.99 -24.05
N ASN A 444 -27.34 -3.64 -24.78
CA ASN A 444 -28.63 -4.12 -24.27
C ASN A 444 -28.55 -5.50 -23.59
N TYR A 445 -27.47 -6.25 -23.79
CA TYR A 445 -27.27 -7.56 -23.17
C TYR A 445 -26.48 -7.39 -21.86
N ASN A 446 -27.05 -7.88 -20.76
CA ASN A 446 -26.39 -7.84 -19.46
C ASN A 446 -25.11 -8.68 -19.51
N HIS A 447 -23.96 -8.01 -19.41
CA HIS A 447 -22.67 -8.66 -19.21
C HIS A 447 -22.67 -9.43 -17.87
N GLU A 448 -22.65 -10.77 -17.95
CA GLU A 448 -22.78 -11.65 -16.77
C GLU A 448 -21.51 -11.78 -15.94
N CYS A 449 -20.34 -11.39 -16.46
CA CYS A 449 -19.09 -11.52 -15.72
C CYS A 449 -19.04 -10.55 -14.53
N LYS A 450 -18.99 -11.11 -13.32
CA LYS A 450 -18.95 -10.40 -12.02
C LYS A 450 -17.56 -10.37 -11.37
N SER A 451 -16.48 -10.56 -12.14
CA SER A 451 -15.12 -10.62 -11.59
C SER A 451 -14.73 -9.33 -10.86
N LEU A 452 -14.38 -9.43 -9.58
CA LEU A 452 -13.87 -8.30 -8.77
C LEU A 452 -12.40 -7.99 -9.03
N ASP A 453 -11.65 -8.91 -9.65
CA ASP A 453 -10.25 -8.67 -9.98
C ASP A 453 -10.09 -7.94 -11.31
N CYS A 454 -11.10 -8.01 -12.19
CA CYS A 454 -11.12 -7.30 -13.45
C CYS A 454 -11.32 -5.78 -13.25
N PRO A 455 -10.36 -4.92 -13.62
CA PRO A 455 -10.54 -3.47 -13.54
C PRO A 455 -11.61 -2.95 -14.52
N ILE A 456 -11.77 -3.62 -15.67
CA ILE A 456 -12.73 -3.25 -16.71
C ILE A 456 -14.16 -3.43 -16.22
N ASN A 457 -14.43 -4.46 -15.41
CA ASN A 457 -15.76 -4.72 -14.85
C ASN A 457 -16.28 -3.52 -14.04
N PHE A 458 -15.46 -2.92 -13.17
CA PHE A 458 -15.88 -1.75 -12.41
C PHE A 458 -16.08 -0.49 -13.27
N ILE A 459 -15.32 -0.34 -14.35
CA ILE A 459 -15.52 0.77 -15.29
C ILE A 459 -16.86 0.57 -15.99
N TYR A 460 -17.14 -0.63 -16.50
CA TYR A 460 -18.43 -0.99 -17.11
C TYR A 460 -19.60 -0.69 -16.16
N ILE A 461 -19.53 -1.15 -14.91
CA ILE A 461 -20.59 -0.91 -13.91
C ILE A 461 -20.79 0.59 -13.67
N SER A 462 -19.71 1.36 -13.54
CA SER A 462 -19.81 2.81 -13.32
C SER A 462 -20.41 3.55 -14.52
N GLU A 463 -20.06 3.17 -15.74
CA GLU A 463 -20.61 3.79 -16.95
C GLU A 463 -22.07 3.37 -17.18
N LYS A 464 -22.43 2.11 -16.87
CA LYS A 464 -23.81 1.64 -16.91
C LYS A 464 -24.73 2.37 -15.93
N GLN A 465 -24.28 2.58 -14.69
CA GLN A 465 -25.04 3.36 -13.69
C GLN A 465 -25.30 4.80 -14.15
N ILE A 466 -24.39 5.41 -14.92
CA ILE A 466 -24.59 6.74 -15.50
C ILE A 466 -25.68 6.69 -16.59
N LEU A 467 -25.70 5.65 -17.44
CA LEU A 467 -26.75 5.46 -18.44
C LEU A 467 -28.12 5.27 -17.77
N ASP A 468 -28.20 4.39 -16.77
CA ASP A 468 -29.44 4.05 -16.08
C ASP A 468 -30.01 5.25 -15.28
N SER A 469 -29.14 6.12 -14.74
CA SER A 469 -29.57 7.33 -14.00
C SER A 469 -29.94 8.52 -14.89
N GLY A 470 -29.62 8.48 -16.18
CA GLY A 470 -29.89 9.55 -17.14
C GLY A 470 -31.31 9.62 -17.70
N HIS A 471 -32.21 8.66 -17.41
CA HIS A 471 -33.50 8.52 -18.11
C HIS A 471 -33.38 8.70 -19.65
N LEU A 472 -32.31 8.16 -20.23
CA LEU A 472 -32.29 7.88 -21.66
C LEU A 472 -32.92 6.49 -21.82
N GLU A 473 -34.25 6.45 -21.88
CA GLU A 473 -34.90 5.36 -22.60
C GLU A 473 -34.30 5.40 -24.01
N VAL A 474 -33.43 4.44 -24.32
CA VAL A 474 -32.99 4.18 -25.68
C VAL A 474 -34.25 3.79 -26.43
N ASN A 475 -34.91 4.77 -27.04
CA ASN A 475 -36.05 4.51 -27.92
C ASN A 475 -35.58 3.52 -28.99
N ASP A 476 -36.32 2.41 -29.11
CA ASP A 476 -36.15 1.30 -30.07
C ASP A 476 -36.34 1.71 -31.56
N GLN A 477 -35.89 2.90 -31.98
CA GLN A 477 -36.14 3.43 -33.32
C GLN A 477 -34.91 3.89 -34.10
N PHE A 478 -33.70 3.45 -33.75
CA PHE A 478 -32.52 3.70 -34.58
C PHE A 478 -31.88 2.40 -35.06
N GLU A 479 -32.59 1.68 -35.93
CA GLU A 479 -31.93 0.90 -36.98
C GLU A 479 -31.25 1.89 -37.94
N ILE A 480 -29.96 2.15 -37.73
CA ILE A 480 -29.13 2.74 -38.78
C ILE A 480 -28.14 1.69 -39.24
N SER A 481 -28.51 1.05 -40.35
CA SER A 481 -27.64 0.30 -41.23
C SER A 481 -26.37 1.08 -41.56
N PHE A 482 -25.19 0.53 -41.27
CA PHE A 482 -23.94 1.01 -41.85
C PHE A 482 -23.26 -0.11 -42.63
N GLN A 483 -23.34 0.00 -43.96
CA GLN A 483 -22.49 -0.73 -44.89
C GLN A 483 -21.02 -0.37 -44.64
N PHE A 484 -20.19 -1.39 -44.48
CA PHE A 484 -18.74 -1.26 -44.49
C PHE A 484 -18.27 -0.71 -45.84
N LYS A 485 -17.66 0.47 -45.84
CA LYS A 485 -16.66 0.83 -46.85
C LYS A 485 -15.27 0.71 -46.22
N ASN A 486 -14.60 -0.38 -46.58
CA ASN A 486 -13.16 -0.52 -46.52
C ASN A 486 -12.52 0.59 -47.35
N GLU A 487 -11.62 1.38 -46.76
CA GLU A 487 -10.51 2.01 -47.50
C GLU A 487 -9.42 2.50 -46.52
N LEU A 488 -8.38 1.66 -46.39
CA LEU A 488 -6.93 1.96 -46.35
C LEU A 488 -6.45 3.29 -45.71
N LYS A 489 -5.46 3.19 -44.80
CA LYS A 489 -4.02 3.41 -45.14
C LYS A 489 -3.09 3.25 -43.94
N HIS A 490 -1.99 2.56 -44.22
CA HIS A 490 -0.77 2.36 -43.43
C HIS A 490 -0.25 3.62 -42.73
N LYS A 491 0.12 3.50 -41.45
CA LYS A 491 1.22 4.26 -40.82
C LYS A 491 1.92 3.42 -39.76
N TYR A 492 3.22 3.23 -39.95
CA TYR A 492 4.16 2.64 -39.00
C TYR A 492 4.59 3.71 -37.99
N LEU A 493 4.83 3.31 -36.74
CA LEU A 493 5.50 4.15 -35.74
C LEU A 493 6.81 3.45 -35.35
N ILE A 494 7.92 4.07 -35.76
CA ILE A 494 9.28 3.76 -35.30
C ILE A 494 9.55 4.69 -34.12
N ILE A 495 9.98 4.13 -33.00
CA ILE A 495 10.38 4.86 -31.79
C ILE A 495 11.91 4.76 -31.71
N PHE A 496 12.58 5.91 -31.59
CA PHE A 496 13.93 5.98 -31.03
C PHE A 496 13.84 5.93 -29.51
#